data_AF-A0A3B8S1K2-F1
#
_entry.id   AF-A0A3B8S1K2-F1
#
_cell.length_a   1.000
_cell.length_b   1.000
_cell.length_c   1.000
_cell.angle_alpha   90.00
_cell.angle_beta   90.00
_cell.angle_gamma   90.00
#
_symmetry.space_group_name_H-M   'P 1'
#
loop_
_entity.id
_entity.type
_entity.pdbx_description
1 polymer ?
#
loop_
_entity_poly.entity_id
_entity_poly.type
_entity_poly.pdbx_seq_one_letter_code
_entity_poly.pdbx_strand_id
1 'polypeptide(L)'
;ASGLVHAAKLYPAGATTNSDSGVTDIKKIYPALEAMQKTGLVLAIHGEVTHSDIDIFDREACFIDSILKQIVSDFPELRIVFEHITTQQAVEFVKASSANIVATITAHHLLYNRNDLLAGGIRPHYYCLPILKRQRHQQALLEAATSGNPKFFLGTDSAPHSQQNKESDCGCAGAYTAHAAIELYAEAFDGMNALDKLEGFASFYGADFYKLPRNAGTITLEKTSWQVPSQLPMADDQLIPLRAGQDILWRLVNK
;
A
#
# COMPACT_ATOMS: atom_id res chain seq x y z
N ALA A 1 -11.08 -9.96 -21.22
CA ALA A 1 -9.71 -9.83 -20.69
C ALA A 1 -8.88 -11.05 -21.10
N SER A 2 -7.56 -10.93 -21.21
CA SER A 2 -6.66 -12.00 -21.67
C SER A 2 -6.44 -13.13 -20.67
N GLY A 3 -6.88 -12.97 -19.42
CA GLY A 3 -6.59 -13.90 -18.31
C GLY A 3 -5.17 -13.79 -17.74
N LEU A 4 -4.28 -13.02 -18.39
CA LEU A 4 -2.88 -12.81 -17.99
C LEU A 4 -2.64 -11.46 -17.33
N VAL A 5 -3.33 -10.40 -17.81
CA VAL A 5 -3.22 -9.05 -17.25
C VAL A 5 -4.43 -8.81 -16.36
N HIS A 6 -4.18 -8.67 -15.05
CA HIS A 6 -5.24 -8.49 -14.05
C HIS A 6 -5.53 -7.01 -13.74
N ALA A 7 -4.56 -6.12 -13.92
CA ALA A 7 -4.70 -4.69 -13.73
C ALA A 7 -3.74 -3.90 -14.63
N ALA A 8 -4.04 -2.62 -14.83
CA ALA A 8 -3.08 -1.62 -15.27
C ALA A 8 -2.79 -0.65 -14.12
N LYS A 9 -1.52 -0.30 -13.89
CA LYS A 9 -1.10 0.61 -12.83
C LYS A 9 -0.97 2.04 -13.37
N LEU A 10 -1.65 2.97 -12.73
CA LEU A 10 -1.52 4.40 -12.96
C LEU A 10 -0.52 4.99 -11.95
N TYR A 11 0.56 5.57 -12.49
CA TYR A 11 1.44 6.49 -11.78
C TYR A 11 1.27 7.89 -12.38
N PRO A 12 0.88 8.89 -11.57
CA PRO A 12 1.05 10.29 -11.95
C PRO A 12 2.53 10.58 -12.21
N ALA A 13 2.82 11.43 -13.20
CA ALA A 13 4.20 11.74 -13.56
C ALA A 13 4.97 12.32 -12.37
N GLY A 14 6.09 11.69 -12.00
CA GLY A 14 6.97 12.11 -10.89
C GLY A 14 6.46 11.77 -9.48
N ALA A 15 5.44 10.92 -9.33
CA ALA A 15 4.85 10.60 -8.03
C ALA A 15 5.71 9.65 -7.17
N THR A 16 6.51 8.79 -7.80
CA THR A 16 7.37 7.82 -7.12
C THR A 16 8.55 7.35 -8.00
N THR A 17 9.35 6.41 -7.52
CA THR A 17 10.48 5.80 -8.25
C THR A 17 10.05 5.32 -9.65
N ASN A 18 10.82 5.70 -10.69
CA ASN A 18 10.58 5.35 -12.10
C ASN A 18 9.24 5.86 -12.70
N SER A 19 8.66 6.92 -12.12
CA SER A 19 7.38 7.47 -12.60
C SER A 19 7.50 8.72 -13.50
N ASP A 20 8.70 9.12 -13.91
CA ASP A 20 8.89 10.31 -14.77
C ASP A 20 8.16 10.22 -16.12
N SER A 21 7.96 8.99 -16.61
CA SER A 21 7.17 8.67 -17.81
C SER A 21 5.66 8.49 -17.52
N GLY A 22 5.19 8.92 -16.35
CA GLY A 22 3.81 8.76 -15.88
C GLY A 22 2.80 9.65 -16.60
N VAL A 23 1.54 9.53 -16.20
CA VAL A 23 0.44 10.28 -16.84
C VAL A 23 0.49 11.75 -16.40
N THR A 24 0.53 12.66 -17.37
CA THR A 24 0.59 14.12 -17.15
C THR A 24 -0.79 14.78 -17.02
N ASP A 25 -1.80 14.20 -17.68
CA ASP A 25 -3.19 14.61 -17.63
C ASP A 25 -4.06 13.37 -17.79
N ILE A 26 -4.93 13.13 -16.82
CA ILE A 26 -5.80 11.96 -16.80
C ILE A 26 -6.73 11.92 -18.01
N LYS A 27 -7.15 13.08 -18.55
CA LYS A 27 -8.06 13.14 -19.70
C LYS A 27 -7.45 12.54 -20.97
N LYS A 28 -6.12 12.57 -21.10
CA LYS A 28 -5.41 11.97 -22.23
C LYS A 28 -5.53 10.45 -22.27
N ILE A 29 -5.82 9.82 -21.14
CA ILE A 29 -5.99 8.37 -21.04
C ILE A 29 -7.45 7.92 -20.96
N TYR A 30 -8.43 8.82 -21.10
CA TYR A 30 -9.85 8.45 -21.08
C TYR A 30 -10.22 7.33 -22.05
N PRO A 31 -9.71 7.27 -23.30
CA PRO A 31 -9.98 6.13 -24.18
C PRO A 31 -9.51 4.79 -23.59
N ALA A 32 -8.39 4.78 -22.86
CA ALA A 32 -7.91 3.59 -22.16
C ALA A 32 -8.80 3.25 -20.95
N LEU A 33 -9.18 4.25 -20.15
CA LEU A 33 -10.09 4.06 -19.01
C LEU A 33 -11.45 3.50 -19.44
N GLU A 34 -12.00 4.01 -20.56
CA GLU A 34 -13.23 3.51 -21.14
C GLU A 34 -13.10 2.06 -21.59
N ALA A 35 -11.99 1.69 -22.22
CA ALA A 35 -11.71 0.31 -22.62
C ALA A 35 -11.53 -0.62 -21.40
N MET A 36 -10.86 -0.15 -20.34
CA MET A 36 -10.73 -0.88 -19.08
C MET A 36 -12.08 -1.13 -18.43
N GLN A 37 -12.95 -0.12 -18.37
CA GLN A 37 -14.31 -0.23 -17.87
C GLN A 37 -15.10 -1.29 -18.68
N LYS A 38 -15.10 -1.19 -20.02
CA LYS A 38 -15.80 -2.14 -20.92
C LYS A 38 -15.32 -3.58 -20.76
N THR A 39 -14.04 -3.78 -20.44
CA THR A 39 -13.43 -5.12 -20.32
C THR A 39 -13.37 -5.65 -18.89
N GLY A 40 -13.74 -4.82 -17.90
CA GLY A 40 -13.65 -5.14 -16.47
C GLY A 40 -12.22 -5.24 -15.94
N LEU A 41 -11.23 -4.66 -16.65
CA LEU A 41 -9.83 -4.61 -16.22
C LEU A 41 -9.69 -3.63 -15.04
N VAL A 42 -8.93 -4.02 -14.02
CA VAL A 42 -8.73 -3.20 -12.83
C VAL A 42 -7.75 -2.06 -13.11
N LEU A 43 -8.09 -0.86 -12.66
CA LEU A 43 -7.16 0.27 -12.56
C LEU A 43 -6.59 0.32 -11.14
N ALA A 44 -5.31 0.00 -11.01
CA ALA A 44 -4.56 0.21 -9.77
C ALA A 44 -3.98 1.62 -9.78
N ILE A 45 -4.15 2.41 -8.72
CA ILE A 45 -3.77 3.83 -8.72
C ILE A 45 -2.82 4.12 -7.56
N HIS A 46 -1.65 4.68 -7.87
CA HIS A 46 -0.89 5.46 -6.90
C HIS A 46 -1.48 6.88 -6.87
N GLY A 47 -2.25 7.20 -5.82
CA GLY A 47 -3.09 8.39 -5.79
C GLY A 47 -2.49 9.58 -5.07
N GLU A 48 -1.43 10.16 -5.62
CA GLU A 48 -0.84 11.44 -5.16
C GLU A 48 -0.71 12.41 -6.34
N VAL A 49 -1.05 13.69 -6.13
CA VAL A 49 -0.63 14.76 -7.06
C VAL A 49 0.84 15.09 -6.84
N THR A 50 1.51 15.62 -7.86
CA THR A 50 2.97 15.85 -7.83
C THR A 50 3.37 17.32 -7.95
N HIS A 51 2.40 18.23 -7.91
CA HIS A 51 2.63 19.68 -8.00
C HIS A 51 3.56 20.15 -6.86
N SER A 52 4.56 20.97 -7.20
CA SER A 52 5.62 21.38 -6.26
C SER A 52 5.12 22.32 -5.15
N ASP A 53 3.99 22.99 -5.34
CA ASP A 53 3.32 23.88 -4.40
C ASP A 53 2.41 23.14 -3.40
N ILE A 54 2.21 21.83 -3.57
CA ILE A 54 1.40 20.99 -2.68
C ILE A 54 2.33 20.22 -1.73
N ASP A 55 2.11 20.45 -0.43
CA ASP A 55 2.84 19.76 0.63
C ASP A 55 2.67 18.23 0.52
N ILE A 56 3.77 17.50 0.69
CA ILE A 56 3.82 16.05 0.53
C ILE A 56 2.81 15.30 1.41
N PHE A 57 2.42 15.85 2.56
CA PHE A 57 1.44 15.24 3.45
C PHE A 57 -0.01 15.41 2.94
N ASP A 58 -0.27 16.35 2.02
CA ASP A 58 -1.60 16.69 1.50
C ASP A 58 -1.86 16.13 0.08
N ARG A 59 -0.83 15.61 -0.59
CA ARG A 59 -0.90 15.13 -1.99
C ARG A 59 -1.97 14.06 -2.22
N GLU A 60 -2.12 13.10 -1.30
CA GLU A 60 -3.14 12.04 -1.41
C GLU A 60 -4.56 12.61 -1.32
N ALA A 61 -4.80 13.53 -0.38
CA ALA A 61 -6.10 14.18 -0.22
C ALA A 61 -6.43 15.05 -1.45
N CYS A 62 -5.46 15.82 -1.94
CA CYS A 62 -5.64 16.61 -3.15
C CYS A 62 -5.92 15.74 -4.38
N PHE A 63 -5.28 14.57 -4.52
CA PHE A 63 -5.57 13.62 -5.60
C PHE A 63 -7.02 13.13 -5.56
N ILE A 64 -7.55 12.85 -4.36
CA ILE A 64 -8.96 12.44 -4.19
C ILE A 64 -9.88 13.52 -4.75
N ASP A 65 -9.66 14.76 -4.34
CA ASP A 65 -10.54 15.89 -4.68
C ASP A 65 -10.44 16.32 -6.13
N SER A 66 -9.23 16.33 -6.70
CA SER A 66 -8.98 16.88 -8.04
C SER A 66 -9.07 15.85 -9.17
N ILE A 67 -8.81 14.57 -8.89
CA ILE A 67 -8.67 13.53 -9.92
C ILE A 67 -9.59 12.35 -9.66
N LEU A 68 -9.48 11.70 -8.49
CA LEU A 68 -10.15 10.40 -8.27
C LEU A 68 -11.67 10.51 -8.31
N LYS A 69 -12.24 11.54 -7.67
CA LYS A 69 -13.69 11.82 -7.73
C LYS A 69 -14.18 12.00 -9.17
N GLN A 70 -13.39 12.66 -10.01
CA GLN A 70 -13.70 12.86 -11.42
C GLN A 70 -13.68 11.54 -12.20
N ILE A 71 -12.64 10.72 -12.01
CA ILE A 71 -12.55 9.39 -12.66
C ILE A 71 -13.76 8.53 -12.28
N VAL A 72 -14.10 8.47 -10.99
CA VAL A 72 -15.23 7.66 -10.49
C VAL A 72 -16.56 8.18 -11.02
N SER A 73 -16.72 9.49 -11.17
CA SER A 73 -17.92 10.10 -11.77
C SER A 73 -18.03 9.79 -13.27
N ASP A 74 -16.94 9.89 -14.02
CA ASP A 74 -16.92 9.72 -15.47
C ASP A 74 -16.99 8.24 -15.89
N PHE A 75 -16.49 7.34 -15.04
CA PHE A 75 -16.41 5.91 -15.29
C PHE A 75 -16.98 5.10 -14.10
N PRO A 76 -18.32 5.14 -13.86
CA PRO A 76 -18.94 4.55 -12.67
C PRO A 76 -18.81 3.02 -12.56
N GLU A 77 -18.60 2.33 -13.68
CA GLU A 77 -18.41 0.88 -13.74
C GLU A 77 -16.92 0.48 -13.73
N LEU A 78 -16.00 1.45 -13.76
CA LEU A 78 -14.56 1.17 -13.71
C LEU A 78 -14.19 0.63 -12.32
N ARG A 79 -13.45 -0.47 -12.32
CA ARG A 79 -13.00 -1.14 -11.11
C ARG A 79 -11.65 -0.58 -10.72
N ILE A 80 -11.56 0.00 -9.53
CA ILE A 80 -10.38 0.76 -9.07
C ILE A 80 -9.86 0.19 -7.76
N VAL A 81 -8.55 -0.04 -7.70
CA VAL A 81 -7.80 -0.23 -6.45
C VAL A 81 -7.06 1.07 -6.17
N PHE A 82 -7.44 1.76 -5.10
CA PHE A 82 -6.66 2.86 -4.55
C PHE A 82 -5.52 2.25 -3.74
N GLU A 83 -4.33 2.19 -4.34
CA GLU A 83 -3.20 1.50 -3.74
C GLU A 83 -2.71 2.23 -2.49
N HIS A 84 -2.18 1.44 -1.55
CA HIS A 84 -1.38 1.85 -0.39
C HIS A 84 -1.87 3.16 0.25
N ILE A 85 -3.17 3.22 0.59
CA ILE A 85 -3.78 4.44 1.15
C ILE A 85 -3.12 4.80 2.49
N THR A 86 -2.97 6.09 2.75
CA THR A 86 -2.21 6.57 3.93
C THR A 86 -2.97 7.57 4.80
N THR A 87 -4.13 8.04 4.35
CA THR A 87 -4.90 9.08 5.02
C THR A 87 -6.29 8.62 5.47
N GLN A 88 -6.84 9.35 6.44
CA GLN A 88 -8.22 9.19 6.90
C GLN A 88 -9.20 9.52 5.77
N GLN A 89 -8.88 10.54 4.98
CA GLN A 89 -9.67 10.97 3.84
C GLN A 89 -9.80 9.87 2.78
N ALA A 90 -8.72 9.12 2.49
CA ALA A 90 -8.78 7.98 1.59
C ALA A 90 -9.65 6.85 2.14
N VAL A 91 -9.55 6.54 3.44
CA VAL A 91 -10.43 5.57 4.12
C VAL A 91 -11.91 5.98 3.99
N GLU A 92 -12.23 7.24 4.31
CA GLU A 92 -13.59 7.79 4.21
C GLU A 92 -14.12 7.73 2.78
N PHE A 93 -13.30 8.12 1.80
CA PHE A 93 -13.64 8.08 0.38
C PHE A 93 -13.97 6.66 -0.08
N VAL A 94 -13.12 5.68 0.23
CA VAL A 94 -13.33 4.27 -0.16
C VAL A 94 -14.60 3.71 0.50
N LYS A 95 -14.84 4.00 1.78
CA LYS A 95 -16.06 3.59 2.49
C LYS A 95 -17.32 4.14 1.81
N ALA A 96 -17.31 5.42 1.45
CA ALA A 96 -18.44 6.11 0.83
C ALA A 96 -18.67 5.76 -0.66
N SER A 97 -17.66 5.22 -1.33
CA SER A 97 -17.72 4.89 -2.77
C SER A 97 -18.53 3.61 -3.05
N SER A 98 -18.72 3.27 -4.33
CA SER A 98 -19.35 2.00 -4.73
C SER A 98 -18.46 0.79 -4.38
N ALA A 99 -18.98 -0.43 -4.59
CA ALA A 99 -18.19 -1.67 -4.43
C ALA A 99 -17.07 -1.83 -5.48
N ASN A 100 -17.07 -1.02 -6.54
CA ASN A 100 -16.03 -1.02 -7.56
C ASN A 100 -14.75 -0.32 -7.09
N ILE A 101 -14.80 0.43 -5.99
CA ILE A 101 -13.67 1.17 -5.43
C ILE A 101 -13.23 0.52 -4.13
N VAL A 102 -12.01 -0.01 -4.14
CA VAL A 102 -11.38 -0.71 -3.02
C VAL A 102 -9.99 -0.14 -2.78
N ALA A 103 -9.32 -0.54 -1.71
CA ALA A 103 -7.98 -0.07 -1.39
C ALA A 103 -7.09 -1.16 -0.80
N THR A 104 -5.80 -1.05 -1.09
CA THR A 104 -4.76 -1.80 -0.38
C THR A 104 -4.20 -0.97 0.76
N ILE A 105 -3.81 -1.64 1.85
CA ILE A 105 -3.15 -1.01 3.00
C ILE A 105 -1.88 -1.79 3.30
N THR A 106 -0.76 -1.08 3.44
CA THR A 106 0.56 -1.68 3.70
C THR A 106 0.77 -1.96 5.18
N ALA A 107 1.65 -2.91 5.52
CA ALA A 107 2.02 -3.18 6.90
C ALA A 107 2.71 -1.97 7.59
N HIS A 108 3.57 -1.25 6.86
CA HIS A 108 4.32 -0.13 7.43
C HIS A 108 3.43 1.08 7.74
N HIS A 109 2.38 1.33 6.95
CA HIS A 109 1.39 2.38 7.26
C HIS A 109 0.45 2.02 8.43
N LEU A 110 0.30 0.73 8.76
CA LEU A 110 -0.43 0.29 9.95
C LEU A 110 0.42 0.41 11.22
N LEU A 111 1.70 0.06 11.14
CA LEU A 111 2.60 -0.01 12.29
C LEU A 111 3.24 1.32 12.67
N TYR A 112 3.39 2.24 11.70
CA TYR A 112 4.17 3.46 11.89
C TYR A 112 3.42 4.73 11.47
N ASN A 113 3.83 5.85 12.05
CA ASN A 113 3.42 7.19 11.63
C ASN A 113 4.67 8.06 11.42
N ARG A 114 4.49 9.32 11.02
CA ARG A 114 5.60 10.20 10.67
C ARG A 114 6.60 10.48 11.81
N ASN A 115 6.25 10.22 13.06
CA ASN A 115 7.22 10.30 14.15
C ASN A 115 8.28 9.21 14.04
N ASP A 116 7.93 8.03 13.51
CA ASP A 116 8.88 6.94 13.27
C ASP A 116 9.89 7.30 12.17
N LEU A 117 9.51 8.20 11.26
CA LEU A 117 10.40 8.73 10.22
C LEU A 117 11.30 9.87 10.72
N LEU A 118 10.79 10.76 11.59
CA LEU A 118 11.40 12.08 11.83
C LEU A 118 11.84 12.35 13.29
N ALA A 119 11.29 11.65 14.28
CA ALA A 119 11.52 11.98 15.69
C ALA A 119 12.88 11.45 16.18
N GLY A 120 13.73 12.35 16.68
CA GLY A 120 15.07 12.04 17.19
C GLY A 120 16.16 11.88 16.11
N GLY A 121 15.76 11.87 14.83
CA GLY A 121 16.64 11.72 13.68
C GLY A 121 15.84 11.27 12.45
N ILE A 122 16.37 11.54 11.25
CA ILE A 122 15.76 11.08 10.01
C ILE A 122 16.08 9.60 9.80
N ARG A 123 15.05 8.76 9.63
CA ARG A 123 15.19 7.32 9.39
C ARG A 123 14.84 6.96 7.94
N PRO A 124 15.80 6.94 7.00
CA PRO A 124 15.50 6.77 5.57
C PRO A 124 14.82 5.44 5.23
N HIS A 125 15.06 4.36 6.00
CA HIS A 125 14.41 3.07 5.78
C HIS A 125 12.89 3.06 6.07
N TYR A 126 12.38 4.10 6.73
CA TYR A 126 10.96 4.35 6.94
C TYR A 126 10.35 5.32 5.90
N TYR A 127 11.18 5.89 5.02
CA TYR A 127 10.72 6.77 3.95
C TYR A 127 10.20 5.96 2.77
N CYS A 128 8.92 6.15 2.45
CA CYS A 128 8.18 5.56 1.34
C CYS A 128 7.22 6.59 0.74
N LEU A 129 6.59 6.26 -0.39
CA LEU A 129 5.56 7.07 -1.03
C LEU A 129 4.29 6.24 -1.23
N PRO A 130 3.11 6.68 -0.75
CA PRO A 130 2.89 7.94 -0.05
C PRO A 130 3.59 7.97 1.32
N ILE A 131 3.96 9.17 1.78
CA ILE A 131 4.75 9.32 3.02
C ILE A 131 3.95 8.89 4.26
N LEU A 132 4.62 8.34 5.29
CA LEU A 132 4.01 8.12 6.61
C LEU A 132 3.31 9.40 7.09
N LYS A 133 2.05 9.28 7.55
CA LYS A 133 1.21 10.42 7.93
C LYS A 133 1.13 10.57 9.45
N ARG A 134 0.32 11.52 9.95
CA ARG A 134 0.09 11.72 11.40
C ARG A 134 -0.62 10.51 12.02
N GLN A 135 -0.48 10.32 13.34
CA GLN A 135 -1.11 9.23 14.09
C GLN A 135 -2.62 9.07 13.84
N ARG A 136 -3.39 10.16 13.69
CA ARG A 136 -4.82 10.08 13.36
C ARG A 136 -5.11 9.30 12.07
N HIS A 137 -4.20 9.40 11.10
CA HIS A 137 -4.33 8.71 9.82
C HIS A 137 -3.97 7.23 9.97
N GLN A 138 -2.88 6.94 10.66
CA GLN A 138 -2.52 5.56 11.05
C GLN A 138 -3.68 4.86 11.76
N GLN A 139 -4.31 5.53 12.72
CA GLN A 139 -5.47 4.99 13.45
C GLN A 139 -6.65 4.69 12.51
N ALA A 140 -6.97 5.59 11.57
CA ALA A 140 -8.02 5.34 10.59
C ALA A 140 -7.70 4.15 9.67
N LEU A 141 -6.43 3.93 9.32
CA LEU A 141 -5.99 2.78 8.53
C LEU A 141 -6.11 1.47 9.33
N LEU A 142 -5.71 1.48 10.60
CA LEU A 142 -5.88 0.33 11.51
C LEU A 142 -7.36 -0.05 11.60
N GLU A 143 -8.23 0.90 11.89
CA GLU A 143 -9.68 0.69 11.95
C GLU A 143 -10.25 0.16 10.63
N ALA A 144 -9.77 0.66 9.48
CA ALA A 144 -10.19 0.19 8.18
C ALA A 144 -9.74 -1.25 7.91
N ALA A 145 -8.45 -1.56 8.11
CA ALA A 145 -7.88 -2.88 7.89
C ALA A 145 -8.52 -3.95 8.78
N THR A 146 -8.82 -3.61 10.04
CA THR A 146 -9.42 -4.54 11.01
C THR A 146 -10.95 -4.49 11.05
N SER A 147 -11.61 -3.83 10.10
CA SER A 147 -13.07 -3.66 10.11
C SER A 147 -13.86 -4.89 9.62
N GLY A 148 -13.22 -5.80 8.88
CA GLY A 148 -13.92 -6.85 8.11
C GLY A 148 -14.67 -6.32 6.87
N ASN A 149 -14.46 -5.06 6.48
CA ASN A 149 -15.02 -4.50 5.25
C ASN A 149 -14.24 -5.03 4.03
N PRO A 150 -14.89 -5.69 3.05
CA PRO A 150 -14.21 -6.31 1.91
C PRO A 150 -13.56 -5.32 0.94
N LYS A 151 -13.72 -4.01 1.16
CA LYS A 151 -13.06 -2.97 0.37
C LYS A 151 -11.60 -2.72 0.76
N PHE A 152 -11.12 -3.27 1.87
CA PHE A 152 -9.75 -3.09 2.33
C PHE A 152 -9.04 -4.44 2.38
N PHE A 153 -7.91 -4.56 1.67
CA PHE A 153 -7.15 -5.80 1.64
C PHE A 153 -5.64 -5.58 1.59
N LEU A 154 -4.90 -6.67 1.76
CA LEU A 154 -3.45 -6.66 1.83
C LEU A 154 -2.80 -6.21 0.51
N GLY A 155 -1.93 -5.22 0.59
CA GLY A 155 -0.94 -4.90 -0.45
C GLY A 155 0.33 -4.41 0.23
N THR A 156 1.45 -5.13 0.08
CA THR A 156 2.64 -4.89 0.90
C THR A 156 3.36 -3.59 0.56
N ASP A 157 3.30 -3.21 -0.72
CA ASP A 157 4.19 -2.22 -1.34
C ASP A 157 5.66 -2.43 -0.93
N SER A 158 6.08 -3.70 -0.86
CA SER A 158 7.47 -4.02 -0.52
C SER A 158 8.39 -3.56 -1.64
N ALA A 159 9.11 -2.47 -1.41
CA ALA A 159 9.94 -1.79 -2.39
C ALA A 159 11.42 -1.84 -1.96
N PRO A 160 12.17 -2.90 -2.34
CA PRO A 160 13.57 -3.03 -1.99
C PRO A 160 14.44 -1.99 -2.71
N HIS A 161 15.30 -1.33 -1.95
CA HIS A 161 16.39 -0.52 -2.46
C HIS A 161 17.67 -0.92 -1.73
N SER A 162 18.80 -0.77 -2.41
CA SER A 162 20.09 -1.01 -1.79
C SER A 162 20.35 0.02 -0.68
N GLN A 163 21.17 -0.33 0.30
CA GLN A 163 21.47 0.53 1.45
C GLN A 163 22.05 1.86 0.99
N GLN A 164 22.98 1.84 0.02
CA GLN A 164 23.59 3.06 -0.53
C GLN A 164 22.54 4.01 -1.13
N ASN A 165 21.54 3.48 -1.82
CA ASN A 165 20.47 4.27 -2.42
C ASN A 165 19.47 4.82 -1.39
N LYS A 166 19.35 4.19 -0.22
CA LYS A 166 18.53 4.67 0.90
C LYS A 166 19.27 5.70 1.75
N GLU A 167 20.57 5.50 1.98
CA GLU A 167 21.44 6.28 2.85
C GLU A 167 22.31 7.27 2.04
N SER A 168 21.67 8.05 1.17
CA SER A 168 22.30 9.07 0.33
C SER A 168 21.78 10.48 0.64
N ASP A 169 22.29 11.49 -0.08
CA ASP A 169 21.79 12.86 -0.06
C ASP A 169 20.34 12.98 -0.57
N CYS A 170 19.91 12.05 -1.44
CA CYS A 170 18.57 11.92 -1.98
C CYS A 170 18.09 10.45 -1.89
N GLY A 171 17.83 9.98 -0.66
CA GLY A 171 17.45 8.60 -0.39
C GLY A 171 16.17 8.16 -1.11
N CYS A 172 16.20 7.01 -1.77
CA CYS A 172 15.04 6.45 -2.49
C CYS A 172 13.84 6.18 -1.56
N ALA A 173 12.64 6.40 -2.06
CA ALA A 173 11.39 6.04 -1.37
C ALA A 173 11.09 4.55 -1.52
N GLY A 174 10.89 3.86 -0.40
CA GLY A 174 10.51 2.45 -0.38
C GLY A 174 10.88 1.76 0.93
N ALA A 175 10.00 0.90 1.44
CA ALA A 175 10.25 0.08 2.62
C ALA A 175 10.24 -1.40 2.21
N TYR A 176 11.28 -2.15 2.61
CA TYR A 176 11.33 -3.59 2.33
C TYR A 176 10.68 -4.40 3.45
N THR A 177 9.51 -4.95 3.15
CA THR A 177 8.67 -5.70 4.11
C THR A 177 8.44 -7.15 3.72
N ALA A 178 8.78 -7.57 2.49
CA ALA A 178 8.51 -8.93 2.01
C ALA A 178 9.15 -10.04 2.86
N HIS A 179 10.21 -9.75 3.61
CA HIS A 179 10.88 -10.72 4.49
C HIS A 179 10.01 -11.20 5.66
N ALA A 180 9.00 -10.41 6.08
CA ALA A 180 8.16 -10.70 7.24
C ALA A 180 6.74 -10.11 7.07
N ALA A 181 6.24 -10.02 5.83
CA ALA A 181 5.06 -9.21 5.53
C ALA A 181 3.84 -9.66 6.33
N ILE A 182 3.53 -10.96 6.35
CA ILE A 182 2.35 -11.49 7.02
C ILE A 182 2.48 -11.40 8.55
N GLU A 183 3.70 -11.57 9.09
CA GLU A 183 4.00 -11.39 10.50
C GLU A 183 3.79 -9.94 10.96
N LEU A 184 4.20 -8.96 10.16
CA LEU A 184 3.98 -7.54 10.43
C LEU A 184 2.48 -7.18 10.43
N TYR A 185 1.69 -7.74 9.51
CA TYR A 185 0.22 -7.57 9.57
C TYR A 185 -0.37 -8.25 10.81
N ALA A 186 0.11 -9.43 11.19
CA ALA A 186 -0.35 -10.10 12.40
C ALA A 186 -0.09 -9.26 13.65
N GLU A 187 1.07 -8.59 13.77
CA GLU A 187 1.31 -7.61 14.85
C GLU A 187 0.28 -6.48 14.86
N ALA A 188 0.00 -5.88 13.70
CA ALA A 188 -0.97 -4.78 13.61
C ALA A 188 -2.39 -5.22 14.01
N PHE A 189 -2.82 -6.42 13.57
CA PHE A 189 -4.15 -6.95 13.88
C PHE A 189 -4.26 -7.44 15.33
N ASP A 190 -3.20 -8.04 15.88
CA ASP A 190 -3.10 -8.41 17.30
C ASP A 190 -3.17 -7.18 18.21
N GLY A 191 -2.46 -6.10 17.85
CA GLY A 191 -2.53 -4.81 18.56
C GLY A 191 -3.93 -4.18 18.58
N MET A 192 -4.78 -4.53 17.62
CA MET A 192 -6.18 -4.11 17.53
C MET A 192 -7.16 -5.14 18.12
N ASN A 193 -6.67 -6.24 18.72
CA ASN A 193 -7.48 -7.38 19.17
C ASN A 193 -8.41 -7.95 18.08
N ALA A 194 -7.92 -8.01 16.83
CA ALA A 194 -8.73 -8.32 15.64
C ALA A 194 -8.09 -9.37 14.73
N LEU A 195 -7.30 -10.31 15.29
CA LEU A 195 -6.66 -11.40 14.52
C LEU A 195 -7.66 -12.23 13.70
N ASP A 196 -8.91 -12.35 14.15
CA ASP A 196 -9.99 -13.03 13.43
C ASP A 196 -10.34 -12.36 12.09
N LYS A 197 -9.94 -11.10 11.89
CA LYS A 197 -10.13 -10.35 10.64
C LYS A 197 -8.97 -10.49 9.66
N LEU A 198 -7.82 -11.01 10.10
CA LEU A 198 -6.61 -11.06 9.28
C LEU A 198 -6.80 -11.91 8.02
N GLU A 199 -7.49 -13.05 8.12
CA GLU A 199 -7.72 -13.94 6.98
C GLU A 199 -8.54 -13.28 5.87
N GLY A 200 -9.61 -12.57 6.24
CA GLY A 200 -10.43 -11.83 5.27
C GLY A 200 -9.58 -10.81 4.51
N PHE A 201 -8.84 -9.99 5.25
CA PHE A 201 -7.97 -8.94 4.72
C PHE A 201 -6.83 -9.48 3.86
N ALA A 202 -6.18 -10.56 4.28
CA ALA A 202 -4.98 -11.10 3.64
C ALA A 202 -5.26 -12.09 2.50
N SER A 203 -6.39 -12.80 2.55
CA SER A 203 -6.60 -13.99 1.71
C SER A 203 -7.89 -13.97 0.88
N PHE A 204 -8.92 -13.23 1.30
CA PHE A 204 -10.24 -13.32 0.65
C PHE A 204 -10.57 -12.09 -0.18
N TYR A 205 -10.57 -10.91 0.41
CA TYR A 205 -11.15 -9.71 -0.20
C TYR A 205 -10.43 -9.29 -1.50
N GLY A 206 -9.10 -9.41 -1.53
CA GLY A 206 -8.33 -9.17 -2.75
C GLY A 206 -8.66 -10.18 -3.85
N ALA A 207 -8.66 -11.48 -3.54
CA ALA A 207 -9.00 -12.53 -4.52
C ALA A 207 -10.41 -12.34 -5.07
N ASP A 208 -11.39 -12.08 -4.19
CA ASP A 208 -12.78 -11.84 -4.55
C ASP A 208 -12.91 -10.61 -5.47
N PHE A 209 -12.25 -9.51 -5.12
CA PHE A 209 -12.24 -8.32 -5.97
C PHE A 209 -11.65 -8.67 -7.33
N TYR A 210 -10.44 -9.22 -7.40
CA TYR A 210 -9.82 -9.60 -8.68
C TYR A 210 -10.53 -10.72 -9.44
N LYS A 211 -11.62 -11.30 -8.89
CA LYS A 211 -12.37 -12.43 -9.46
C LYS A 211 -11.48 -13.65 -9.67
N LEU A 212 -10.57 -13.88 -8.73
CA LEU A 212 -9.66 -15.02 -8.67
C LEU A 212 -10.14 -16.01 -7.61
N PRO A 213 -9.86 -17.31 -7.78
CA PRO A 213 -10.17 -18.29 -6.75
C PRO A 213 -9.39 -17.98 -5.47
N ARG A 214 -10.05 -18.15 -4.31
CA ARG A 214 -9.38 -18.13 -3.02
C ARG A 214 -8.42 -19.32 -2.92
N ASN A 215 -7.29 -19.13 -2.26
CA ASN A 215 -6.34 -20.21 -1.99
C ASN A 215 -6.98 -21.28 -1.10
N ALA A 216 -6.74 -22.56 -1.42
CA ALA A 216 -7.21 -23.71 -0.63
C ALA A 216 -6.16 -24.20 0.40
N GLY A 217 -4.92 -23.73 0.29
CA GLY A 217 -3.87 -24.01 1.25
C GLY A 217 -4.04 -23.21 2.54
N THR A 218 -3.27 -23.58 3.56
CA THR A 218 -3.25 -22.86 4.85
C THR A 218 -1.82 -22.56 5.24
N ILE A 219 -1.66 -21.45 5.96
CA ILE A 219 -0.44 -21.11 6.68
C ILE A 219 -0.79 -20.91 8.15
N THR A 220 0.22 -21.05 9.01
CA THR A 220 0.12 -20.94 10.45
C THR A 220 1.16 -19.94 10.94
N LEU A 221 0.68 -18.96 11.71
CA LEU A 221 1.50 -18.02 12.43
C LEU A 221 1.50 -18.40 13.92
N GLU A 222 2.68 -18.49 14.51
CA GLU A 222 2.83 -18.63 15.95
C GLU A 222 3.26 -17.31 16.57
N LYS A 223 2.73 -17.00 17.76
CA LYS A 223 3.14 -15.82 18.55
C LYS A 223 4.46 -16.10 19.26
N THR A 224 5.51 -16.25 18.45
CA THR A 224 6.87 -16.54 18.87
C THR A 224 7.77 -15.45 18.34
N SER A 225 8.39 -14.72 19.27
CA SER A 225 9.27 -13.61 18.89
C SER A 225 10.54 -14.09 18.21
N TRP A 226 11.00 -13.33 17.21
CA TRP A 226 12.27 -13.56 16.53
C TRP A 226 12.89 -12.24 16.08
N GLN A 227 14.21 -12.21 16.01
CA GLN A 227 14.96 -11.01 15.64
C GLN A 227 15.15 -10.93 14.13
N VAL A 228 14.81 -9.79 13.54
CA VAL A 228 15.01 -9.51 12.12
C VAL A 228 16.51 -9.28 11.85
N PRO A 229 17.09 -9.89 10.81
CA PRO A 229 18.46 -9.61 10.41
C PRO A 229 18.72 -8.11 10.23
N SER A 230 19.88 -7.62 10.66
CA SER A 230 20.25 -6.21 10.49
C SER A 230 20.40 -5.81 9.02
N GLN A 231 20.68 -6.77 8.14
CA GLN A 231 20.91 -6.60 6.72
C GLN A 231 20.58 -7.89 5.96
N LEU A 232 20.29 -7.75 4.66
CA LEU A 232 20.07 -8.85 3.71
C LEU A 232 20.90 -8.60 2.45
N PRO A 233 21.34 -9.65 1.73
CA PRO A 233 22.09 -9.49 0.49
C PRO A 233 21.21 -8.93 -0.64
N MET A 234 21.72 -7.99 -1.44
CA MET A 234 21.05 -7.44 -2.63
C MET A 234 22.05 -7.19 -3.76
N ALA A 235 22.19 -8.15 -4.67
CA ALA A 235 23.19 -8.14 -5.73
C ALA A 235 24.60 -7.88 -5.15
N ASP A 236 25.29 -6.82 -5.62
CA ASP A 236 26.63 -6.43 -5.16
C ASP A 236 26.61 -5.48 -3.94
N ASP A 237 25.43 -5.17 -3.40
CA ASP A 237 25.22 -4.32 -2.22
C ASP A 237 24.41 -5.07 -1.15
N GLN A 238 23.98 -4.35 -0.12
CA GLN A 238 23.13 -4.85 0.94
C GLN A 238 21.80 -4.11 0.94
N LEU A 239 20.80 -4.71 1.57
CA LEU A 239 19.49 -4.12 1.81
C LEU A 239 19.20 -4.16 3.30
N ILE A 240 18.62 -3.07 3.82
CA ILE A 240 18.17 -2.99 5.21
C ILE A 240 16.66 -3.27 5.25
N PRO A 241 16.22 -4.40 5.84
CA PRO A 241 14.80 -4.67 5.99
C PRO A 241 14.14 -3.68 6.96
N LEU A 242 12.86 -3.38 6.76
CA LEU A 242 12.07 -2.73 7.81
C LEU A 242 12.13 -3.62 9.07
N ARG A 243 12.25 -3.03 10.27
CA ARG A 243 12.55 -3.74 11.54
C ARG A 243 13.98 -4.32 11.66
N ALA A 244 14.94 -3.98 10.80
CA ALA A 244 16.33 -4.45 10.92
C ALA A 244 16.87 -4.40 12.37
N GLY A 245 17.33 -5.55 12.89
CA GLY A 245 17.89 -5.70 14.24
C GLY A 245 16.87 -5.69 15.38
N GLN A 246 15.59 -5.45 15.10
CA GLN A 246 14.49 -5.46 16.08
C GLN A 246 13.77 -6.80 16.08
N ASP A 247 12.95 -7.02 17.11
CA ASP A 247 12.11 -8.19 17.23
C ASP A 247 10.78 -8.01 16.49
N ILE A 248 10.29 -9.10 15.89
CA ILE A 248 8.91 -9.29 15.46
C ILE A 248 8.28 -10.34 16.39
N LEU A 249 7.00 -10.19 16.74
CA LEU A 249 6.27 -10.99 17.73
C LEU A 249 5.59 -12.25 17.16
N TRP A 250 5.38 -12.28 15.84
CA TRP A 250 4.76 -13.38 15.12
C TRP A 250 5.77 -14.02 14.17
N ARG A 251 5.62 -15.33 13.96
CA ARG A 251 6.48 -16.12 13.07
C ARG A 251 5.66 -17.07 12.21
N LEU A 252 5.89 -17.08 10.91
CA LEU A 252 5.38 -18.11 10.01
C LEU A 252 6.10 -19.44 10.26
N VAL A 253 5.35 -20.51 10.55
CA VAL A 253 5.92 -21.83 10.90
C VAL A 253 5.71 -22.92 9.86
N ASN A 254 4.83 -22.72 8.86
CA ASN A 254 4.62 -23.63 7.74
C ASN A 254 4.33 -22.86 6.43
N LYS A 255 4.61 -23.51 5.29
CA LYS A 255 4.27 -23.06 3.93
C LYS A 255 3.67 -24.22 3.15
#